data_AF-A0A8T4V1D3-F1
#
_entry.id   AF-A0A8T4V1D3-F1
#
_cell.length_a   1.000
_cell.length_b   1.000
_cell.length_c   1.000
_cell.angle_alpha   90.00
_cell.angle_beta   90.00
_cell.angle_gamma   90.00
#
_symmetry.space_group_name_H-M   'P 1'
#
loop_
_entity.id
_entity.type
_entity.pdbx_description
1 polymer ?
#
loop_
_entity_poly.entity_id
_entity_poly.type
_entity_poly.pdbx_seq_one_letter_code
_entity_poly.pdbx_strand_id
1 'polypeptide(L)' 'MLALISPRPLMVLYSENDPIFPAEYLKLLIPPIKNIYKMLEQEKNLAIIEIPNKIHEFPKEYREQAYEFLDKHLKNN' A
#
# COMPACT_ATOMS: atom_id res chain seq x y z
N MET A 1 3.29 4.34 -12.89
CA MET A 1 1.97 3.70 -13.06
C MET A 1 1.09 3.87 -11.83
N LEU A 2 1.52 3.48 -10.62
CA LEU A 2 0.71 3.59 -9.38
C LEU A 2 0.18 5.00 -9.08
N ALA A 3 0.96 6.04 -9.38
CA ALA A 3 0.54 7.42 -9.19
C ALA A 3 -0.72 7.83 -9.98
N LEU A 4 -1.07 7.12 -11.06
CA LEU A 4 -2.28 7.39 -11.87
C LEU A 4 -3.57 7.01 -11.15
N ILE A 5 -3.48 6.30 -10.01
CA ILE A 5 -4.63 6.05 -9.14
C ILE A 5 -5.01 7.31 -8.36
N SER A 6 -4.03 8.18 -8.07
CA SER A 6 -4.27 9.41 -7.31
C SER A 6 -5.36 10.28 -7.96
N PRO A 7 -6.19 10.98 -7.16
CA PRO A 7 -6.21 11.03 -5.69
C PRO A 7 -6.94 9.86 -5.01
N ARG A 8 -7.40 8.85 -5.75
CA ARG A 8 -8.23 7.77 -5.18
C ARG A 8 -7.44 6.94 -4.15
N PRO A 9 -8.16 6.30 -3.20
CA PRO A 9 -7.54 5.37 -2.25
C PRO A 9 -6.71 4.29 -2.92
N LEU A 10 -5.46 4.14 -2.47
CA LEU A 10 -4.52 3.10 -2.88
C LEU A 10 -3.84 2.49 -1.66
N MET A 11 -3.90 1.17 -1.56
CA MET A 11 -3.12 0.40 -0.60
C MET A 11 -2.09 -0.46 -1.35
N VAL A 12 -0.86 -0.44 -0.85
CA VAL A 12 0.24 -1.30 -1.30
C VAL A 12 0.68 -2.17 -0.12
N LEU A 13 0.49 -3.48 -0.26
CA LEU A 13 0.97 -4.48 0.69
C LEU A 13 2.14 -5.22 0.06
N TYR A 14 3.24 -5.41 0.80
CA TYR A 14 4.36 -6.22 0.34
C TYR A 14 5.08 -6.89 1.50
N SER A 15 5.66 -8.06 1.20
CA SER A 15 6.47 -8.80 2.14
C SER A 15 7.94 -8.46 1.97
N GLU A 16 8.68 -8.36 3.07
CA GLU A 16 10.11 -8.07 3.06
C GLU A 16 10.93 -9.11 2.27
N ASN A 17 10.60 -10.41 2.42
CA ASN A 17 11.38 -11.53 1.91
C ASN A 17 10.63 -12.29 0.79
N ASP A 18 9.79 -11.61 0.00
CA ASP A 18 9.11 -12.23 -1.14
C ASP A 18 10.14 -12.55 -2.26
N PRO A 19 10.38 -13.84 -2.59
CA PRO A 19 11.37 -14.19 -3.61
C PRO A 19 10.87 -13.97 -5.04
N ILE A 20 9.56 -13.77 -5.23
CA ILE A 20 8.92 -13.55 -6.54
C ILE A 20 8.84 -12.05 -6.83
N PHE A 21 8.57 -11.24 -5.81
CA PHE A 21 8.42 -9.79 -5.90
C PHE A 21 9.35 -9.06 -4.93
N PRO A 22 10.64 -8.86 -5.27
CA PRO A 22 11.61 -8.25 -4.37
C PRO A 22 11.20 -6.84 -3.93
N ALA A 23 11.17 -6.62 -2.61
CA ALA A 23 10.73 -5.37 -2.00
C ALA A 23 11.58 -4.16 -2.41
N GLU A 24 12.85 -4.36 -2.78
CA GLU A 24 13.78 -3.31 -3.19
C GLU A 24 13.26 -2.47 -4.36
N TYR A 25 12.68 -3.09 -5.38
CA TYR A 25 12.13 -2.37 -6.53
C TYR A 25 10.93 -1.53 -6.15
N LEU A 26 10.08 -2.05 -5.26
CA LEU A 26 8.95 -1.30 -4.73
C LEU A 26 9.41 -0.12 -3.86
N LYS A 27 10.43 -0.32 -3.02
CA LYS A 27 11.01 0.73 -2.16
C LYS A 27 11.53 1.93 -2.96
N LEU A 28 12.03 1.71 -4.18
CA LEU A 28 12.40 2.81 -5.10
C LEU A 28 11.20 3.63 -5.59
N LEU A 29 10.00 3.04 -5.66
CA LEU A 29 8.78 3.69 -6.14
C LEU A 29 7.97 4.37 -5.02
N ILE A 30 8.16 4.00 -3.76
CA ILE A 30 7.42 4.55 -2.62
C ILE A 30 7.58 6.08 -2.48
N PRO A 31 8.80 6.67 -2.48
CA PRO A 31 8.98 8.11 -2.31
C PRO A 31 8.24 8.97 -3.36
N PRO A 32 8.36 8.72 -4.69
CA PRO A 32 7.64 9.53 -5.67
C PRO A 32 6.12 9.40 -5.56
N ILE A 33 5.59 8.22 -5.21
CA ILE A 33 4.14 8.03 -4.98
C ILE A 33 3.68 8.86 -3.77
N LYS A 34 4.40 8.79 -2.65
CA LYS A 34 4.11 9.59 -1.46
C LYS A 34 4.10 11.09 -1.76
N ASN A 35 5.07 11.57 -2.55
CA ASN A 35 5.14 12.97 -2.96
C ASN A 35 3.91 13.42 -3.75
N ILE A 36 3.41 12.59 -4.67
CA ILE A 36 2.22 12.93 -5.47
C ILE A 36 0.97 13.01 -4.59
N TYR A 37 0.76 12.04 -3.70
CA TYR A 37 -0.37 12.10 -2.76
C TYR A 37 -0.29 13.31 -1.82
N LYS A 38 0.93 13.70 -1.41
CA LYS A 38 1.18 14.93 -0.63
C LYS A 38 0.88 16.20 -1.41
N MET A 39 1.31 16.28 -2.67
CA MET A 39 1.02 17.44 -3.54
C MET A 39 -0.47 17.66 -3.76
N LEU A 40 -1.27 16.59 -3.66
CA LEU A 40 -2.72 16.63 -3.81
C LEU A 40 -3.45 16.79 -2.48
N GLU A 41 -2.74 16.86 -1.34
CA GLU A 41 -3.32 16.89 0.02
C GLU A 41 -4.22 15.67 0.32
N GLN A 42 -3.83 14.49 -0.20
CA GLN A 42 -4.59 13.24 -0.08
C GLN A 42 -3.78 12.12 0.57
N GLU A 43 -2.80 12.42 1.42
CA GLU A 43 -1.94 11.42 2.07
C GLU A 43 -2.75 10.34 2.80
N LYS A 44 -3.91 10.70 3.36
CA LYS A 44 -4.83 9.77 4.04
C LYS A 44 -5.37 8.65 3.14
N ASN A 45 -5.33 8.83 1.82
CA ASN A 45 -5.78 7.87 0.80
C ASN A 45 -4.68 6.89 0.39
N LEU A 46 -3.44 7.05 0.88
CA LEU A 46 -2.33 6.16 0.56
C LEU A 46 -1.94 5.34 1.80
N ALA A 47 -1.98 4.02 1.67
CA ALA A 47 -1.43 3.09 2.65
C ALA A 47 -0.30 2.27 2.00
N ILE A 48 0.86 2.23 2.64
CA ILE A 48 2.01 1.44 2.19
C ILE A 48 2.49 0.66 3.40
N ILE A 49 2.33 -0.67 3.36
CA ILE A 49 2.53 -1.55 4.50
C ILE A 49 3.54 -2.61 4.09
N GLU A 50 4.68 -2.59 4.75
CA GLU A 50 5.69 -3.63 4.70
C GLU A 50 5.43 -4.61 5.83
N ILE A 51 5.49 -5.90 5.53
CA ILE A 51 5.34 -6.91 6.58
C ILE A 51 6.65 -7.69 6.71
N PRO A 52 7.28 -7.63 7.88
CA PRO A 52 8.60 -8.21 8.09
C PRO A 52 8.51 -9.73 8.14
N ASN A 53 9.59 -10.39 7.72
CA ASN A 53 9.76 -11.85 7.85
C ASN A 53 8.68 -12.70 7.16
N LYS A 54 8.02 -12.18 6.12
CA LYS A 54 7.06 -12.92 5.29
C LYS A 54 7.58 -13.11 3.87
N ILE A 55 7.14 -14.19 3.24
CA ILE A 55 7.39 -14.53 1.83
C ILE A 55 6.17 -14.15 0.97
N HIS A 56 5.97 -14.80 -0.18
CA HIS A 56 4.80 -14.63 -1.04
C HIS A 56 3.53 -15.29 -0.45
N GLU A 57 2.94 -14.66 0.57
CA GLU A 57 1.75 -15.15 1.27
C GLU A 57 0.74 -14.03 1.54
N PHE A 58 -0.52 -14.41 1.81
CA PHE A 58 -1.59 -13.49 2.21
C PHE A 58 -2.15 -13.86 3.61
N PRO A 59 -1.34 -13.67 4.67
CA PRO A 59 -1.67 -14.12 6.02
C PRO A 59 -2.80 -13.28 6.66
N LYS A 60 -3.26 -13.67 7.85
CA LYS A 60 -4.41 -13.02 8.52
C LYS A 60 -4.19 -11.53 8.72
N GLU A 61 -2.97 -11.15 9.07
CA GLU A 61 -2.55 -9.77 9.32
C GLU A 61 -2.68 -8.90 8.06
N TYR A 62 -2.44 -9.46 6.86
CA TYR A 62 -2.64 -8.73 5.59
C TYR A 62 -4.11 -8.45 5.36
N ARG A 63 -4.94 -9.47 5.63
CA ARG A 63 -6.38 -9.36 5.45
C ARG A 63 -6.98 -8.33 6.40
N GLU A 64 -6.55 -8.31 7.65
CA GLU A 64 -7.02 -7.33 8.63
C GLU A 64 -6.69 -5.90 8.21
N GLN A 65 -5.43 -5.63 7.81
CA GLN A 65 -5.04 -4.32 7.27
C GLN A 65 -5.83 -3.94 6.01
N ALA A 66 -6.07 -4.91 5.11
CA ALA A 66 -6.87 -4.70 3.92
C ALA A 66 -8.32 -4.35 4.26
N TYR A 67 -8.94 -5.07 5.20
CA TYR A 67 -10.32 -4.81 5.62
C TYR A 67 -10.45 -3.46 6.30
N GLU A 68 -9.52 -3.07 7.17
CA GLU A 68 -9.49 -1.75 7.80
C GLU A 68 -9.38 -0.64 6.74
N PHE A 69 -8.52 -0.82 5.74
CA PHE A 69 -8.37 0.14 4.65
C PHE A 69 -9.63 0.26 3.80
N LEU A 70 -10.26 -0.87 3.46
CA LEU A 70 -11.51 -0.91 2.70
C LEU A 70 -12.66 -0.28 3.48
N ASP A 71 -12.82 -0.63 4.75
CA ASP A 71 -13.84 -0.04 5.63
C ASP A 71 -13.69 1.48 5.70
N LYS A 72 -12.47 2.00 5.87
CA LYS A 72 -12.20 3.44 5.92
C LYS A 72 -12.66 4.20 4.66
N HIS A 73 -12.58 3.58 3.48
CA HIS A 73 -12.75 4.29 2.20
C HIS A 73 -13.99 3.88 1.39
N LEU A 74 -14.61 2.74 1.70
CA LEU A 74 -15.75 2.19 0.96
C LEU A 74 -17.01 2.02 1.79
N LYS A 75 -16.93 1.99 3.13
CA LYS A 75 -18.16 2.11 3.93
C LYS A 75 -18.64 3.56 3.82
N ASN A 76 -19.69 3.75 3.02
CA ASN A 76 -20.54 4.91 3.13
C ASN A 76 -21.14 4.89 4.54
N ASN A 77 -20.68 5.79 5.42
CA ASN A 77 -21.52 6.21 6.54
C ASN A 77 -22.71 6.99 6.00
#